data_AF-A0A2Z5E9D8-F1
#
_entry.id   AF-A0A2Z5E9D8-F1
#
_cell.length_a   1.000
_cell.length_b   1.000
_cell.length_c   1.000
_cell.angle_alpha   90.00
_cell.angle_beta   90.00
_cell.angle_gamma   90.00
#
_symmetry.space_group_name_H-M   'P 1'
#
loop_
_entity.id
_entity.type
_entity.pdbx_description
1 polymer ?
#
loop_
_entity_poly.entity_id
_entity_poly.type
_entity_poly.pdbx_seq_one_letter_code
_entity_poly.pdbx_strand_id
1 'polypeptide(L)'
;MLSQAQQANLNLDEAREMRAAGLSYREIARKLALTGNQLARIRRALKRAKASRTRLRAKDPGATDRDLLISQSVLPSGLRLTLKAAGFRTLGDLAQRIADPDFLGLETLPGIGPHRARVVKGLLDHHGLLSGPEDLQAAVEALFPEFQDTGQN
;
A
#
# COMPACT_ATOMS: atom_id res chain seq x y z
N MET A 1 -15.65 -15.04 3.96
CA MET A 1 -16.16 -14.07 2.95
C MET A 1 -15.48 -12.74 3.16
N LEU A 2 -14.97 -12.11 2.10
CA LEU A 2 -14.39 -10.76 2.19
C LEU A 2 -15.49 -9.71 2.35
N SER A 3 -15.25 -8.67 3.15
CA SER A 3 -16.16 -7.53 3.24
C SER A 3 -16.17 -6.76 1.91
N GLN A 4 -17.26 -6.04 1.64
CA GLN A 4 -17.39 -5.23 0.42
C GLN A 4 -16.24 -4.22 0.25
N ALA A 5 -15.71 -3.70 1.37
CA ALA A 5 -14.57 -2.79 1.39
C ALA A 5 -13.23 -3.52 1.13
N GLN A 6 -13.08 -4.77 1.57
CA GLN A 6 -11.90 -5.57 1.24
C GLN A 6 -11.88 -5.96 -0.24
N GLN A 7 -13.01 -6.41 -0.79
CA GLN A 7 -13.13 -6.71 -2.22
C GLN A 7 -12.88 -5.49 -3.08
N ALA A 8 -13.34 -4.31 -2.62
CA ALA A 8 -13.11 -3.04 -3.28
C ALA A 8 -11.62 -2.68 -3.43
N ASN A 9 -10.81 -2.99 -2.42
CA ASN A 9 -9.37 -2.74 -2.45
C ASN A 9 -8.65 -3.78 -3.29
N LEU A 10 -8.99 -5.06 -3.13
CA LEU A 10 -8.42 -6.14 -3.96
C LEU A 10 -8.66 -5.88 -5.45
N ASN A 11 -9.89 -5.53 -5.83
CA ASN A 11 -10.21 -5.18 -7.21
C ASN A 11 -9.46 -3.92 -7.70
N LEU A 12 -9.08 -3.00 -6.81
CA LEU A 12 -8.30 -1.81 -7.18
C LEU A 12 -6.83 -2.18 -7.41
N ASP A 13 -6.28 -3.05 -6.58
CA ASP A 13 -4.90 -3.52 -6.67
C ASP A 13 -4.72 -4.38 -7.94
N GLU A 14 -5.60 -5.35 -8.17
CA GLU A 14 -5.60 -6.17 -9.40
C GLU A 14 -5.82 -5.31 -10.65
N ALA A 15 -6.74 -4.34 -10.61
CA ALA A 15 -6.95 -3.42 -11.72
C ALA A 15 -5.71 -2.56 -12.00
N ARG A 16 -4.91 -2.26 -10.98
CA ARG A 16 -3.66 -1.51 -11.14
C ARG A 16 -2.61 -2.37 -11.83
N GLU A 17 -2.40 -3.61 -11.38
CA GLU A 17 -1.47 -4.56 -12.00
C GLU A 17 -1.83 -4.79 -13.46
N MET A 18 -3.12 -5.04 -13.75
CA MET A 18 -3.60 -5.21 -15.11
C MET A 18 -3.37 -3.95 -15.96
N ARG A 19 -3.51 -2.74 -15.39
CA ARG A 19 -3.16 -1.49 -16.12
C ARG A 19 -1.67 -1.35 -16.36
N ALA A 20 -0.81 -1.77 -15.43
CA ALA A 20 0.63 -1.78 -15.60
C ALA A 20 1.06 -2.78 -16.69
N ALA A 21 0.38 -3.93 -16.75
CA ALA A 21 0.52 -4.93 -17.82
C ALA A 21 -0.12 -4.52 -19.16
N GLY A 22 -0.66 -3.29 -19.28
CA GLY A 22 -1.16 -2.75 -20.53
C GLY A 22 -2.63 -3.03 -20.86
N LEU A 23 -3.38 -3.78 -20.03
CA LEU A 23 -4.77 -4.13 -20.31
C LEU A 23 -5.68 -2.89 -20.32
N SER A 24 -6.68 -2.89 -21.19
CA SER A 24 -7.69 -1.83 -21.25
C SER A 24 -8.66 -1.91 -20.06
N TYR A 25 -9.29 -0.78 -19.71
CA TYR A 25 -10.32 -0.75 -18.66
C TYR A 25 -11.51 -1.67 -18.94
N ARG A 26 -11.82 -1.94 -20.23
CA ARG A 26 -12.90 -2.84 -20.62
C ARG A 26 -12.54 -4.30 -20.36
N GLU A 27 -11.27 -4.68 -20.50
CA GLU A 27 -10.78 -6.01 -20.18
C GLU A 27 -10.71 -6.22 -18.66
N ILE A 28 -10.23 -5.22 -17.93
CA ILE A 28 -10.20 -5.24 -16.46
C ILE A 28 -11.61 -5.40 -15.89
N ALA A 29 -12.59 -4.66 -16.42
CA ALA A 29 -13.97 -4.77 -15.98
C ALA A 29 -14.54 -6.18 -16.17
N ARG A 30 -14.17 -6.85 -17.27
CA ARG A 30 -14.59 -8.23 -17.55
C ARG A 30 -13.89 -9.23 -16.63
N LYS A 31 -12.57 -9.13 -16.48
CA LYS A 31 -11.78 -10.04 -15.63
C LYS A 31 -12.17 -9.98 -14.16
N LEU A 32 -12.48 -8.78 -13.67
CA LEU A 32 -12.79 -8.53 -12.26
C LEU A 32 -14.30 -8.46 -11.98
N ALA A 33 -15.14 -8.84 -12.95
CA ALA A 33 -16.60 -8.78 -12.87
C ALA A 33 -17.14 -7.45 -12.29
N LEU A 34 -16.58 -6.32 -12.73
CA LEU A 34 -16.87 -5.00 -12.17
C LEU A 34 -18.14 -4.40 -12.78
N THR A 35 -18.97 -3.84 -11.91
CA THR A 35 -20.02 -2.90 -12.32
C THR A 35 -19.42 -1.60 -12.87
N GLY A 36 -20.20 -0.87 -13.69
CA GLY A 36 -19.77 0.44 -14.21
C GLY A 36 -19.35 1.43 -13.11
N ASN A 37 -20.05 1.42 -11.98
CA ASN A 37 -19.74 2.26 -10.82
C ASN A 37 -18.40 1.88 -10.16
N GLN A 38 -18.12 0.59 -9.99
CA GLN A 38 -16.85 0.11 -9.45
C GLN A 38 -15.69 0.47 -10.39
N LEU A 39 -15.86 0.26 -11.70
CA LEU A 39 -14.87 0.64 -12.69
C LEU A 39 -14.60 2.15 -12.70
N ALA A 40 -15.64 2.98 -12.63
CA ALA A 40 -15.50 4.44 -12.55
C ALA A 40 -14.76 4.88 -11.27
N ARG A 41 -14.97 4.19 -10.15
CA ARG A 41 -14.22 4.45 -8.90
C ARG A 41 -12.74 4.10 -9.06
N ILE A 42 -12.43 2.93 -9.64
CA ILE A 42 -11.06 2.47 -9.92
C ILE A 42 -10.34 3.45 -10.87
N ARG A 43 -10.97 3.83 -11.99
CA ARG A 43 -10.42 4.82 -12.93
C ARG A 43 -10.05 6.13 -12.24
N ARG A 44 -10.93 6.64 -11.37
CA ARG A 44 -10.69 7.87 -10.60
C ARG A 44 -9.56 7.71 -9.58
N ALA A 45 -9.42 6.55 -8.96
CA ALA A 45 -8.33 6.28 -8.03
C ALA A 45 -6.98 6.23 -8.76
N LEU A 46 -6.89 5.49 -9.88
CA LEU A 46 -5.67 5.39 -10.68
C LEU A 46 -5.27 6.73 -11.32
N LYS A 47 -6.24 7.50 -11.83
CA LYS A 47 -5.97 8.85 -12.38
C LYS A 47 -5.40 9.78 -11.30
N ARG A 48 -5.96 9.74 -10.08
CA ARG A 48 -5.44 10.54 -8.95
C ARG A 48 -4.03 10.11 -8.57
N ALA A 49 -3.76 8.81 -8.47
CA ALA A 49 -2.43 8.28 -8.18
C ALA A 49 -1.38 8.81 -9.17
N LYS A 50 -1.68 8.69 -10.47
CA LYS A 50 -0.79 9.16 -11.54
C LYS A 50 -0.56 10.67 -11.44
N ALA A 51 -1.63 11.45 -11.26
CA ALA A 51 -1.52 12.90 -11.16
C ALA A 51 -0.67 13.35 -9.95
N SER A 52 -0.83 12.70 -8.79
CA SER A 52 -0.02 12.99 -7.60
C SER A 52 1.45 12.70 -7.85
N ARG A 53 1.78 11.55 -8.46
CA ARG A 53 3.15 11.19 -8.81
C ARG A 53 3.78 12.15 -9.83
N THR A 54 3.02 12.56 -10.84
CA THR A 54 3.46 13.57 -11.81
C THR A 54 3.75 14.91 -11.12
N ARG A 55 2.88 15.37 -10.21
CA ARG A 55 3.10 16.62 -9.46
C ARG A 55 4.31 16.54 -8.56
N LEU A 56 4.53 15.40 -7.91
CA LEU A 56 5.70 15.16 -7.07
C LEU A 56 6.98 15.29 -7.90
N ARG A 57 7.07 14.56 -9.02
CA ARG A 57 8.23 14.58 -9.92
C ARG A 57 8.44 15.92 -10.64
N ALA A 58 7.37 16.67 -10.89
CA ALA A 58 7.46 18.01 -11.45
C ALA A 58 8.04 19.03 -10.46
N LYS A 59 7.77 18.84 -9.16
CA LYS A 59 8.32 19.69 -8.10
C LYS A 59 9.76 19.30 -7.77
N ASP A 60 10.05 18.01 -7.78
CA ASP A 60 11.36 17.45 -7.49
C ASP A 60 11.59 16.21 -8.37
N PRO A 61 12.43 16.32 -9.41
CA PRO A 61 12.75 15.20 -10.31
C PRO A 61 13.41 14.01 -9.62
N GLY A 62 14.08 14.23 -8.47
CA GLY A 62 14.71 13.19 -7.67
C GLY A 62 13.75 12.50 -6.68
N ALA A 63 12.54 13.04 -6.51
CA ALA A 63 11.59 12.52 -5.54
C ALA A 63 11.15 11.09 -5.87
N THR A 64 11.20 10.26 -4.84
CA THR A 64 10.80 8.87 -4.85
C THR A 64 9.36 8.72 -4.36
N ASP A 65 8.83 7.50 -4.40
CA ASP A 65 7.49 7.25 -3.85
C ASP A 65 7.42 7.45 -2.32
N ARG A 66 8.57 7.44 -1.62
CA ARG A 66 8.66 7.78 -0.20
C ARG A 66 8.24 9.22 0.07
N ASP A 67 8.54 10.13 -0.85
CA ASP A 67 8.27 11.57 -0.73
C ASP A 67 6.80 11.91 -1.03
N LEU A 68 6.00 10.92 -1.43
CA LEU A 68 4.59 11.13 -1.70
C LEU A 68 3.85 11.50 -0.42
N LEU A 69 3.23 12.67 -0.42
CA LEU A 69 2.44 13.13 0.72
C LEU A 69 1.23 12.23 0.94
N ILE A 70 0.92 11.93 2.20
CA ILE A 70 -0.30 11.21 2.60
C ILE A 70 -1.54 11.90 2.05
N SER A 71 -1.56 13.24 2.05
CA SER A 71 -2.64 14.05 1.50
C SER A 71 -2.84 13.85 -0.01
N GLN A 72 -1.82 13.40 -0.73
CA GLN A 72 -1.85 13.15 -2.17
C GLN A 72 -1.94 11.66 -2.53
N SER A 73 -1.91 10.78 -1.53
CA SER A 73 -2.07 9.34 -1.71
C SER A 73 -3.48 8.97 -2.22
N VAL A 74 -3.60 7.71 -2.67
CA VAL A 74 -4.87 7.12 -3.11
C VAL A 74 -5.80 6.73 -1.96
N LEU A 75 -5.37 6.89 -0.70
CA LEU A 75 -6.15 6.53 0.47
C LEU A 75 -7.49 7.30 0.53
N PRO A 76 -8.54 6.69 1.10
CA PRO A 76 -9.78 7.40 1.41
C PRO A 76 -9.53 8.71 2.17
N SER A 77 -10.31 9.76 1.90
CA SER A 77 -10.14 11.09 2.54
C SER A 77 -10.14 11.02 4.06
N GLY A 78 -11.08 10.27 4.66
CA GLY A 78 -11.12 10.09 6.11
C GLY A 78 -9.84 9.47 6.67
N LEU A 79 -9.29 8.46 5.98
CA LEU A 79 -8.06 7.80 6.40
C LEU A 79 -6.84 8.72 6.25
N ARG A 80 -6.77 9.53 5.18
CA ARG A 80 -5.74 10.57 5.02
C ARG A 80 -5.77 11.59 6.16
N LEU A 81 -6.97 12.01 6.59
CA LEU A 81 -7.14 12.94 7.71
C LEU A 81 -6.69 12.32 9.03
N THR A 82 -7.08 11.07 9.31
CA THR A 82 -6.65 10.35 10.51
C THR A 82 -5.13 10.20 10.58
N LEU A 83 -4.49 9.77 9.48
CA LEU A 83 -3.04 9.65 9.42
C LEU A 83 -2.33 11.00 9.56
N LYS A 84 -2.86 12.06 8.94
CA LYS A 84 -2.31 13.41 9.09
C LYS A 84 -2.43 13.91 10.54
N ALA A 85 -3.55 13.65 11.21
CA ALA A 85 -3.76 13.99 12.61
C ALA A 85 -2.82 13.20 13.53
N ALA A 86 -2.46 11.97 13.17
CA ALA A 86 -1.45 11.16 13.86
C ALA A 86 0.00 11.58 13.57
N GLY A 87 0.21 12.63 12.76
CA GLY A 87 1.52 13.22 12.48
C GLY A 87 2.22 12.73 11.22
N PHE A 88 1.63 11.81 10.45
CA PHE A 88 2.25 11.30 9.22
C PHE A 88 2.13 12.30 8.07
N ARG A 89 3.27 12.69 7.46
CA ARG A 89 3.30 13.64 6.34
C ARG A 89 3.51 12.93 5.01
N THR A 90 4.49 12.03 4.93
CA THR A 90 4.84 11.29 3.70
C THR A 90 4.57 9.78 3.85
N LEU A 91 4.60 9.04 2.74
CA LEU A 91 4.59 7.57 2.77
C LEU A 91 5.88 7.01 3.39
N GLY A 92 7.02 7.69 3.20
CA GLY A 92 8.29 7.33 3.82
C GLY A 92 8.26 7.42 5.34
N ASP A 93 7.70 8.50 5.89
CA ASP A 93 7.55 8.68 7.34
C ASP A 93 6.69 7.57 7.94
N LEU A 94 5.61 7.22 7.22
CA LEU A 94 4.68 6.19 7.64
C LEU A 94 5.32 4.80 7.60
N ALA A 95 6.07 4.51 6.54
CA ALA A 95 6.84 3.27 6.41
C ALA A 95 7.88 3.13 7.52
N GLN A 96 8.66 4.19 7.77
CA GLN A 96 9.68 4.20 8.81
C GLN A 96 9.10 3.99 10.20
N ARG A 97 7.97 4.65 10.51
CA ARG A 97 7.30 4.46 11.80
C ARG A 97 6.73 3.06 11.96
N ILE A 98 6.27 2.40 10.89
CA ILE A 98 5.74 1.04 10.97
C ILE A 98 6.86 0.00 11.11
N ALA A 99 8.04 0.29 10.55
CA ALA A 99 9.22 -0.54 10.72
C ALA A 99 9.84 -0.42 12.13
N ASP A 100 9.53 0.65 12.85
CA ASP A 100 10.00 0.87 14.22
C ASP A 100 9.43 -0.23 15.17
N PRO A 101 10.27 -1.04 15.82
CA PRO A 101 9.82 -2.10 16.73
C PRO A 101 9.07 -1.56 17.95
N ASP A 102 9.30 -0.31 18.35
CA ASP A 102 8.61 0.35 19.46
C ASP A 102 7.24 0.90 19.04
N PHE A 103 6.92 0.90 17.75
CA PHE A 103 5.62 1.31 17.27
C PHE A 103 4.58 0.22 17.53
N LEU A 104 3.67 0.51 18.45
CA LEU A 104 2.58 -0.38 18.88
C LEU A 104 1.60 -0.80 17.76
N GLY A 105 1.77 -0.27 16.55
CA GLY A 105 0.98 -0.63 15.37
C GLY A 105 -0.07 0.41 15.02
N LEU A 106 -0.46 0.42 13.74
CA LEU A 106 -1.46 1.36 13.21
C LEU A 106 -2.82 1.20 13.88
N GLU A 107 -3.11 -0.01 14.35
CA GLU A 107 -4.37 -0.38 15.00
C GLU A 107 -4.58 0.32 16.35
N THR A 108 -3.51 0.86 16.95
CA THR A 108 -3.57 1.64 18.20
C THR A 108 -3.97 3.09 17.98
N LEU A 109 -3.96 3.57 16.73
CA LEU A 109 -4.29 4.95 16.41
C LEU A 109 -5.81 5.16 16.44
N PRO A 110 -6.30 6.26 17.04
CA PRO A 110 -7.73 6.55 17.13
C PRO A 110 -8.37 6.58 15.73
N GLY A 111 -9.38 5.75 15.53
CA GLY A 111 -10.08 5.67 14.24
C GLY A 111 -9.35 4.86 13.16
N ILE A 112 -8.25 4.17 13.47
CA ILE A 112 -7.62 3.20 12.58
C ILE A 112 -7.83 1.80 13.15
N GLY A 113 -8.93 1.16 12.75
CA GLY A 113 -9.14 -0.26 13.03
C GLY A 113 -8.32 -1.18 12.11
N PRO A 114 -8.34 -2.50 12.35
CA PRO A 114 -7.55 -3.50 11.61
C PRO A 114 -7.82 -3.46 10.09
N HIS A 115 -9.05 -3.14 9.69
CA HIS A 115 -9.37 -2.97 8.28
C HIS A 115 -8.63 -1.80 7.64
N ARG A 116 -8.62 -0.63 8.30
CA ARG A 116 -7.96 0.58 7.80
C ARG A 116 -6.44 0.41 7.81
N ALA A 117 -5.90 -0.22 8.85
CA ALA A 117 -4.48 -0.58 8.92
C ALA A 117 -4.06 -1.46 7.72
N ARG A 118 -4.87 -2.45 7.34
CA ARG A 118 -4.61 -3.27 6.15
C ARG A 118 -4.58 -2.46 4.85
N VAL A 119 -5.47 -1.47 4.70
CA VAL A 119 -5.45 -0.58 3.52
C VAL A 119 -4.15 0.24 3.47
N VAL A 120 -3.69 0.71 4.62
CA VAL A 120 -2.42 1.45 4.70
C VAL A 120 -1.23 0.53 4.37
N LYS A 121 -1.16 -0.65 4.99
CA LYS A 121 -0.10 -1.64 4.73
C LYS A 121 -0.05 -2.03 3.24
N GLY A 122 -1.19 -2.33 2.62
CA GLY A 122 -1.26 -2.64 1.18
C GLY A 122 -0.80 -1.47 0.28
N LEU A 123 -1.03 -0.22 0.69
CA LEU A 123 -0.49 0.93 -0.03
C LEU A 123 1.05 1.00 0.08
N LEU A 124 1.61 0.78 1.26
CA LEU A 124 3.05 0.83 1.46
C LEU A 124 3.75 -0.31 0.72
N ASP A 125 3.18 -1.52 0.80
CA ASP A 125 3.63 -2.69 0.06
C ASP A 125 3.69 -2.41 -1.44
N HIS A 126 2.64 -1.79 -2.00
CA HIS A 126 2.61 -1.38 -3.40
C HIS A 126 3.75 -0.46 -3.82
N HIS A 127 4.20 0.41 -2.91
CA HIS A 127 5.32 1.31 -3.16
C HIS A 127 6.68 0.67 -2.82
N GLY A 128 6.71 -0.61 -2.43
CA GLY A 128 7.92 -1.30 -1.96
C GLY A 128 8.46 -0.71 -0.65
N LEU A 129 7.57 -0.16 0.17
CA LEU A 129 7.92 0.60 1.37
C LEU A 129 7.71 -0.16 2.67
N LEU A 130 7.02 -1.30 2.64
CA LEU A 130 7.13 -2.23 3.75
C LEU A 130 8.50 -2.88 3.65
N SER A 131 9.35 -2.67 4.64
CA SER A 131 10.47 -3.57 4.86
C SER A 131 9.86 -4.97 4.99
N GLY A 132 10.26 -5.90 4.11
CA GLY A 132 10.18 -7.32 4.46
C GLY A 132 10.92 -7.54 5.79
N PRO A 133 10.69 -8.67 6.49
CA PRO A 133 11.38 -8.92 7.77
C PRO A 133 12.85 -8.56 7.60
N GLU A 134 13.36 -7.69 8.48
CA GLU A 134 14.69 -7.06 8.37
C GLU A 134 15.82 -8.07 8.26
N ASP A 135 15.51 -9.34 8.51
CA ASP A 135 16.35 -10.47 8.26
C ASP A 135 15.59 -11.53 7.44
N LEU A 136 15.59 -11.35 6.11
CA LEU A 136 15.05 -12.33 5.17
C LEU A 136 15.69 -13.71 5.40
N GLN A 137 16.97 -13.72 5.81
CA GLN A 137 17.70 -14.93 6.16
C GLN A 137 17.12 -15.56 7.42
N ALA A 138 16.94 -14.84 8.52
CA ALA A 138 16.30 -15.39 9.73
C ALA A 138 14.85 -15.86 9.48
N ALA A 139 14.09 -15.18 8.62
CA ALA A 139 12.73 -15.60 8.26
C ALA A 139 12.71 -16.87 7.40
N VAL A 140 13.69 -17.03 6.49
CA VAL A 140 13.88 -18.26 5.70
C VAL A 140 14.38 -19.40 6.57
N GLU A 141 15.34 -19.16 7.47
CA GLU A 141 15.88 -20.12 8.43
C GLU A 141 14.84 -20.58 9.47
N ALA A 142 13.86 -19.75 9.81
CA ALA A 142 12.73 -20.13 10.66
C ALA A 142 11.70 -21.01 9.93
N LEU A 143 11.57 -20.86 8.60
CA LEU A 143 10.67 -21.67 7.77
C LEU A 143 11.30 -22.98 7.32
N PHE A 144 12.63 -23.00 7.19
CA PHE A 144 13.41 -24.17 6.81
C PHE A 144 14.57 -24.39 7.81
N PRO A 145 14.27 -24.86 9.02
CA PRO A 145 15.29 -25.08 10.05
C PRO A 145 16.39 -26.08 9.63
N GLU A 146 16.13 -26.92 8.63
CA GLU A 146 17.12 -27.83 8.02
C GLU A 146 18.25 -27.15 7.25
N PHE A 147 18.09 -25.86 6.90
CA PHE A 147 19.13 -25.05 6.25
C PHE A 147 19.80 -24.06 7.22
N GLN A 148 19.51 -24.14 8.52
CA GLN A 148 20.30 -23.42 9.51
C GLN A 148 21.72 -23.96 9.45
N ASP A 149 22.69 -23.09 9.12
CA ASP A 149 24.12 -23.40 9.21
C ASP A 149 24.45 -23.68 10.67
N THR A 150 24.25 -24.94 11.07
CA THR A 150 24.83 -25.50 12.27
C THR A 150 26.31 -25.62 11.98
N GLY A 151 27.03 -24.52 12.24
CA GLY A 151 28.48 -24.48 12.18
C GLY A 151 29.06 -25.66 12.97
N GLN A 152 29.39 -26.73 12.25
CA GLN A 152 30.29 -27.77 12.68
C GLN A 152 31.61 -27.54 11.96
N ASN A 153 32.55 -26.94 12.71
CA ASN A 153 34.00 -26.85 12.48
C ASN A 153 34.52 -26.29 11.16
#